data_AF-A0A6L4ZKD3-F1
#
_entry.id   AF-A0A6L4ZKD3-F1
#
_cell.length_a   1.000
_cell.length_b   1.000
_cell.length_c   1.000
_cell.angle_alpha   90.00
_cell.angle_beta   90.00
_cell.angle_gamma   90.00
#
_symmetry.space_group_name_H-M   'P 1'
#
loop_
_entity.id
_entity.type
_entity.pdbx_description
1 polymer ?
#
loop_
_entity_poly.entity_id
_entity_poly.type
_entity_poly.pdbx_seq_one_letter_code
_entity_poly.pdbx_strand_id
1 'polypeptide(L)'
;MLYMPIMRKEEAFFGTRVSLETYQGVGKKILNRYRLWLILTFIQVEALGLILSLYRNTIPFARIVSLPLIIIAAMIFYVMFARQVKPFQVIEEAQRFATSLKVRHLSDYTSIVVEIAIGFTIIIPTLVLIYYYPLLPDKIPVHWNFVGQPDRWADKNIFSVFFLPVIMVYLQGLFWLIKYGMLQVKMTLP
;
A
#
# COMPACT_ATOMS: atom_id res chain seq x y z
N MET A 1 9.94 6.32 -7.21
CA MET A 1 10.23 7.44 -6.29
C MET A 1 9.18 7.47 -5.17
N LEU A 2 9.27 6.52 -4.23
CA LEU A 2 8.53 6.60 -2.97
C LEU A 2 9.60 6.71 -1.88
N TYR A 3 9.95 7.94 -1.54
CA TYR A 3 10.79 8.26 -0.40
C TYR A 3 9.95 7.94 0.85
N MET A 4 10.00 6.69 1.33
CA MET A 4 9.52 6.39 2.68
C MET A 4 10.43 7.15 3.65
N PRO A 5 9.90 8.05 4.49
CA PRO A 5 10.71 8.74 5.48
C PRO A 5 11.10 7.71 6.54
N ILE A 6 12.41 7.56 6.75
CA ILE A 6 13.03 6.88 7.89
C ILE A 6 13.03 5.33 7.78
N MET A 7 13.79 4.81 6.80
CA MET A 7 14.55 3.58 7.03
C MET A 7 15.82 3.90 7.84
N ARG A 8 15.66 4.28 9.12
CA ARG A 8 16.76 4.18 10.09
C ARG A 8 16.57 2.87 10.85
N LYS A 9 17.49 1.93 10.66
CA LYS A 9 17.49 0.57 11.24
C LYS A 9 17.45 0.52 12.78
N GLU A 10 17.42 1.68 13.42
CA GLU A 10 17.73 1.91 14.83
C GLU A 10 16.51 2.48 15.58
N GLU A 11 15.53 3.07 14.88
CA GLU A 11 14.43 3.78 15.54
C GLU A 11 13.11 3.00 15.58
N ALA A 12 12.98 1.85 14.89
CA ALA A 12 11.75 1.05 14.93
C ALA A 12 12.01 -0.45 14.65
N PHE A 13 12.36 -1.21 15.68
CA PHE A 13 12.46 -2.67 15.63
C PHE A 13 11.13 -3.29 16.07
N PHE A 14 10.41 -3.97 15.16
CA PHE A 14 9.06 -4.51 15.41
C PHE A 14 8.05 -3.48 15.97
N GLY A 15 8.13 -2.24 15.51
CA GLY A 15 7.27 -1.14 15.97
C GLY A 15 7.64 -0.58 17.35
N THR A 16 8.80 -0.95 17.90
CA THR A 16 9.33 -0.44 19.17
C THR A 16 10.72 0.19 18.98
N ARG A 17 10.99 1.32 19.63
CA ARG A 17 12.33 1.96 19.63
C ARG A 17 13.26 1.17 20.55
N VAL A 18 14.41 0.72 20.07
CA VAL A 18 15.40 -0.03 20.85
C VAL A 18 16.78 0.61 20.70
N SER A 19 17.66 0.47 21.69
CA SER A 19 19.02 1.02 21.60
C SER A 19 19.85 0.29 20.53
N LEU A 20 20.83 0.99 19.95
CA LEU A 20 21.72 0.45 18.92
C LEU A 20 22.48 -0.80 19.40
N GLU A 21 22.96 -0.78 20.65
CA GLU A 21 23.62 -1.90 21.29
C GLU A 21 22.69 -3.13 21.40
N THR A 22 21.44 -2.90 21.79
CA THR A 22 20.43 -3.97 21.88
C THR A 22 20.08 -4.53 20.51
N TYR A 23 19.98 -3.67 19.50
CA TYR A 23 19.73 -4.09 18.11
C TYR A 23 20.87 -4.97 17.58
N GLN A 24 22.12 -4.52 17.72
CA GLN A 24 23.28 -5.25 17.19
C GLN A 24 23.54 -6.58 17.92
N GLY A 25 23.22 -6.65 19.22
CA GLY A 25 23.34 -7.86 20.04
C GLY A 25 22.13 -8.80 19.93
N VAL A 26 21.22 -8.70 20.89
CA VAL A 26 20.07 -9.62 21.02
C VAL A 26 19.05 -9.43 19.89
N GLY A 27 18.83 -8.18 19.45
CA GLY A 27 17.88 -7.85 18.39
C GLY A 27 18.20 -8.55 17.07
N LYS A 28 19.47 -8.61 16.66
CA LYS A 28 19.91 -9.32 15.45
C LYS A 28 19.59 -10.81 15.50
N LYS A 29 19.73 -11.44 16.68
CA LYS A 29 19.38 -12.86 16.88
C LYS A 29 17.86 -13.06 16.77
N ILE A 30 17.07 -12.17 17.36
CA ILE A 30 15.61 -12.18 17.26
C ILE A 30 15.16 -12.01 15.80
N LEU A 31 15.76 -11.08 15.06
CA LEU A 31 15.45 -10.84 13.65
C LEU A 31 15.76 -12.04 12.76
N ASN A 32 16.94 -12.65 12.95
CA ASN A 32 17.32 -13.84 12.19
C ASN A 32 16.38 -15.01 12.49
N ARG A 33 15.98 -15.20 13.75
CA ARG A 33 15.01 -16.22 14.14
C ARG A 33 13.63 -15.94 13.51
N TYR A 34 13.16 -14.70 13.54
CA TYR A 34 11.91 -14.31 12.87
C TYR A 34 11.94 -14.61 11.37
N ARG A 35 13.01 -14.22 10.66
CA ARG A 35 13.19 -14.49 9.23
C ARG A 35 13.22 -15.99 8.93
N LEU A 36 13.93 -16.76 9.76
CA LEU A 36 13.98 -18.22 9.62
C LEU A 36 12.58 -18.83 9.75
N TRP A 37 11.82 -18.47 10.79
CA TRP A 37 10.46 -18.99 10.99
C TRP A 37 9.51 -18.58 9.87
N LEU A 38 9.59 -17.34 9.39
CA LEU A 38 8.80 -16.90 8.23
C LEU A 38 9.10 -17.73 6.98
N ILE A 39 10.38 -17.95 6.67
CA ILE A 39 10.79 -18.73 5.50
C ILE A 39 10.33 -20.19 5.66
N LEU A 40 10.53 -20.79 6.83
CA LEU A 40 10.09 -22.16 7.10
C LEU A 40 8.58 -22.31 6.95
N THR A 41 7.79 -21.38 7.49
CA THR A 41 6.33 -21.40 7.36
C THR A 41 5.88 -21.15 5.93
N PHE A 42 6.54 -20.26 5.19
CA PHE A 42 6.28 -20.07 3.77
C PHE A 42 6.49 -21.38 3.00
N ILE A 43 7.65 -22.04 3.18
CA ILE A 43 7.96 -23.32 2.54
C ILE A 43 6.94 -24.40 2.93
N GLN A 44 6.56 -24.49 4.21
CA GLN A 44 5.58 -25.47 4.69
C GLN A 44 4.21 -25.26 4.06
N VAL A 45 3.70 -24.02 4.05
CA VAL A 45 2.38 -23.70 3.48
C VAL A 45 2.36 -23.95 1.97
N GLU A 46 3.42 -23.57 1.26
CA GLU A 46 3.57 -23.83 -0.17
C GLU A 46 3.68 -25.33 -0.49
N ALA A 47 4.47 -26.08 0.28
CA ALA A 47 4.61 -27.52 0.12
C ALA A 47 3.29 -28.26 0.37
N LEU A 48 2.56 -27.91 1.44
CA LEU A 48 1.22 -28.45 1.72
C LEU A 48 0.22 -28.08 0.63
N GLY A 49 0.22 -26.83 0.17
CA GLY A 49 -0.63 -26.37 -0.92
C GLY A 49 -0.37 -27.16 -2.21
N LEU A 50 0.90 -27.43 -2.52
CA LEU A 50 1.29 -28.23 -3.68
C LEU A 50 0.87 -29.71 -3.55
N ILE A 51 1.10 -30.34 -2.40
CA ILE A 51 0.73 -31.75 -2.16
C ILE A 51 -0.80 -31.92 -2.27
N LEU A 52 -1.57 -31.02 -1.65
CA LEU A 52 -3.04 -31.06 -1.73
C LEU A 52 -3.54 -30.80 -3.15
N SER A 53 -2.89 -29.89 -3.87
CA SER A 53 -3.17 -29.59 -5.27
C SER A 53 -2.97 -30.83 -6.17
N LEU A 54 -1.89 -31.59 -5.96
CA LEU A 54 -1.60 -32.82 -6.70
C LEU A 54 -2.60 -33.94 -6.36
N TYR A 55 -3.03 -34.05 -5.10
CA TYR A 55 -3.94 -35.11 -4.66
C TYR A 55 -5.40 -34.88 -5.10
N ARG A 56 -5.89 -33.63 -5.09
CA ARG A 56 -7.29 -33.30 -5.42
C ARG A 56 -7.54 -32.81 -6.84
N ASN A 57 -6.50 -32.63 -7.66
CA ASN A 57 -6.59 -32.02 -9.00
C ASN A 57 -7.30 -30.64 -9.01
N THR A 58 -7.27 -29.92 -7.88
CA THR A 58 -7.90 -28.60 -7.68
C THR A 58 -6.84 -27.52 -7.41
N ILE A 59 -5.90 -27.40 -8.36
CA ILE A 59 -4.78 -26.45 -8.34
C ILE A 59 -5.19 -25.02 -7.95
N PRO A 60 -6.26 -24.41 -8.51
CA PRO A 60 -6.58 -23.01 -8.17
C PRO A 60 -7.05 -22.84 -6.72
N PHE A 61 -7.80 -23.80 -6.17
CA PHE A 61 -8.37 -23.67 -4.82
C PHE A 61 -7.31 -23.74 -3.73
N ALA A 62 -6.40 -24.73 -3.79
CA ALA A 62 -5.33 -24.88 -2.80
C ALA A 62 -4.39 -23.65 -2.78
N ARG A 63 -4.14 -23.04 -3.95
CA ARG A 63 -3.32 -21.83 -4.10
C ARG A 63 -4.00 -20.59 -3.51
N ILE A 64 -5.29 -20.40 -3.77
CA ILE A 64 -6.05 -19.26 -3.21
C ILE A 64 -6.09 -19.31 -1.68
N VAL A 65 -6.18 -20.50 -1.07
CA VAL A 65 -6.22 -20.67 0.39
C VAL A 65 -4.84 -20.49 1.05
N SER A 66 -3.76 -20.82 0.34
CA SER A 66 -2.39 -20.71 0.88
C SER A 66 -1.95 -19.27 1.16
N LEU A 67 -2.35 -18.31 0.32
CA LEU A 67 -2.01 -16.89 0.44
C LEU A 67 -2.51 -16.22 1.74
N PRO A 68 -3.82 -16.27 2.09
CA PRO A 68 -4.29 -15.68 3.34
C PRO A 68 -3.68 -16.37 4.56
N LEU A 69 -3.39 -17.68 4.50
CA LEU A 69 -2.72 -18.39 5.59
C LEU A 69 -1.30 -17.86 5.84
N ILE A 70 -0.54 -17.56 4.79
CA ILE A 70 0.79 -16.95 4.92
C ILE A 70 0.69 -15.56 5.56
N ILE A 71 -0.28 -14.75 5.13
CA ILE A 71 -0.48 -13.40 5.69
C ILE A 71 -0.83 -13.48 7.18
N ILE A 72 -1.76 -14.36 7.56
CA ILE A 72 -2.16 -14.57 8.95
C ILE A 72 -0.97 -15.06 9.79
N ALA A 73 -0.23 -16.06 9.30
CA ALA A 73 0.95 -16.57 10.00
C ALA A 73 2.03 -15.49 10.15
N ALA A 74 2.27 -14.67 9.12
CA ALA A 74 3.23 -13.58 9.17
C ALA A 74 2.83 -12.51 10.19
N MET A 75 1.53 -12.18 10.30
CA MET A 75 1.01 -11.27 11.32
C MET A 75 1.16 -11.86 12.73
N ILE A 76 0.87 -13.16 12.92
CA ILE A 76 1.06 -13.84 14.21
C ILE A 76 2.52 -13.79 14.64
N PHE A 77 3.45 -14.15 13.74
CA PHE A 77 4.87 -14.07 14.05
C PHE A 77 5.31 -12.64 14.33
N TYR A 78 4.85 -11.66 13.55
CA TYR A 78 5.16 -10.27 13.81
C TYR A 78 4.77 -9.87 15.25
N VAL A 79 3.55 -10.20 15.69
CA VAL A 79 3.07 -9.90 17.06
C VAL A 79 3.88 -10.67 18.11
N MET A 80 4.17 -11.96 17.89
CA MET A 80 4.95 -12.77 18.83
C MET A 80 6.36 -12.24 19.03
N PHE A 81 7.04 -11.85 17.95
CA PHE A 81 8.40 -11.30 18.02
C PHE A 81 8.39 -9.84 18.50
N ALA A 82 7.38 -9.03 18.16
CA ALA A 82 7.20 -7.70 18.73
C ALA A 82 7.06 -7.74 20.26
N ARG A 83 6.32 -8.72 20.81
CA ARG A 83 6.21 -8.93 22.25
C ARG A 83 7.54 -9.28 22.92
N GLN A 84 8.44 -9.96 22.23
CA GLN A 84 9.79 -10.27 22.74
C GLN A 84 10.72 -9.06 22.75
N VAL A 85 10.47 -8.08 21.89
CA VAL A 85 11.29 -6.87 21.76
C VAL A 85 10.82 -5.76 22.71
N LYS A 86 9.52 -5.71 23.02
CA LYS A 86 8.92 -4.72 23.92
C LYS A 86 9.67 -4.47 25.24
N PRO A 87 10.24 -5.48 25.93
CA PRO A 87 11.02 -5.25 27.16
C PRO A 87 12.29 -4.41 26.97
N PHE A 88 12.83 -4.36 25.75
CA PHE A 88 14.02 -3.58 25.40
C PHE A 88 13.68 -2.17 24.88
N GLN A 89 12.43 -1.74 25.04
CA GLN A 89 11.99 -0.44 24.58
C GLN A 89 12.75 0.66 25.32
N VAL A 90 13.42 1.52 24.56
CA VAL A 90 14.01 2.74 25.10
C VAL A 90 12.87 3.69 25.43
N ILE A 91 12.74 4.04 26.71
CA ILE A 91 11.83 5.09 27.16
C ILE A 91 12.55 6.41 26.86
N GLU A 92 12.21 7.05 25.75
CA GLU A 92 12.59 8.44 25.53
C GLU A 92 11.83 9.30 26.53
N GLU A 93 12.54 10.06 27.36
CA GLU A 93 11.94 11.16 28.12
C GLU A 93 11.23 12.08 27.13
N ALA A 94 10.06 12.60 27.51
CA ALA A 94 9.26 13.49 26.68
C ALA A 94 10.08 14.71 26.27
N GLN A 95 10.77 14.62 25.13
CA GLN A 95 11.52 15.73 24.57
C GLN A 95 10.52 16.85 24.29
N ARG A 96 10.87 18.06 24.76
CA ARG A 96 10.08 19.26 24.49
C ARG A 96 10.16 19.54 22.99
N PHE A 97 9.17 19.03 22.26
CA PHE A 97 9.04 19.24 20.84
C PHE A 97 8.75 20.72 20.56
N ALA A 98 9.74 21.45 20.05
CA ALA A 98 9.50 22.73 19.44
C ALA A 98 8.67 22.49 18.16
N THR A 99 7.49 23.10 18.07
CA THR A 99 6.73 23.10 16.82
C THR A 99 7.22 24.26 15.97
N SER A 100 7.51 24.01 14.68
CA SER A 100 7.83 25.09 13.75
C SER A 100 6.66 26.07 13.66
N LEU A 101 6.92 27.36 13.90
CA LEU A 101 5.94 28.43 13.71
C LEU A 101 5.83 28.86 12.23
N LYS A 102 6.50 28.17 11.30
CA LYS A 102 6.45 28.53 9.88
C LYS A 102 5.05 28.27 9.33
N VAL A 103 4.40 29.34 8.85
CA VAL A 103 3.14 29.25 8.12
C VAL A 103 3.42 28.43 6.85
N ARG A 104 2.63 27.37 6.65
CA ARG A 104 2.71 26.53 5.46
C ARG A 104 1.75 27.03 4.40
N HIS A 105 2.17 26.92 3.15
CA HIS A 105 1.37 27.30 2.00
C HIS A 105 1.07 26.07 1.16
N LEU A 106 -0.05 26.09 0.42
CA LEU A 106 -0.40 25.00 -0.48
C LEU A 106 0.69 24.77 -1.56
N SER A 107 1.42 25.83 -1.91
CA SER A 107 2.58 25.79 -2.80
C SER A 107 3.74 24.91 -2.30
N ASP A 108 3.79 24.60 -1.00
CA ASP A 108 4.79 23.68 -0.44
C ASP A 108 4.49 22.21 -0.80
N TYR A 109 3.23 21.89 -1.15
CA TYR A 109 2.75 20.54 -1.45
C TYR A 109 2.41 20.30 -2.91
N THR A 110 2.10 21.36 -3.65
CA THR A 110 1.71 21.26 -5.06
C THR A 110 2.05 22.53 -5.82
N SER A 111 2.04 22.46 -7.15
CA SER A 111 2.17 23.63 -8.00
C SER A 111 0.93 23.79 -8.86
N ILE A 112 0.59 25.04 -9.19
CA ILE A 112 -0.55 25.34 -10.06
C ILE A 112 -0.41 24.66 -11.42
N VAL A 113 0.81 24.57 -11.96
CA VAL A 113 1.10 23.91 -13.24
C VAL A 113 0.76 22.43 -13.18
N VAL A 114 1.11 21.75 -12.08
CA VAL A 114 0.79 20.34 -11.86
C VAL A 114 -0.72 20.14 -11.73
N GLU A 115 -1.43 20.97 -10.97
CA GLU A 115 -2.88 20.86 -10.82
C GLU A 115 -3.60 21.09 -12.15
N ILE A 116 -3.14 22.05 -12.95
CA ILE A 116 -3.67 22.31 -14.30
C ILE A 116 -3.38 21.10 -15.21
N ALA A 117 -2.16 20.57 -15.21
CA ALA A 117 -1.81 19.40 -16.01
C ALA A 117 -2.66 18.18 -15.65
N ILE A 118 -2.86 17.90 -14.35
CA ILE A 118 -3.74 16.83 -13.87
C ILE A 118 -5.18 17.08 -14.36
N GLY A 119 -5.69 18.31 -14.17
CA GLY A 119 -7.01 18.70 -14.66
C GLY A 119 -7.18 18.44 -16.15
N PHE A 120 -6.21 18.81 -16.98
CA PHE A 120 -6.22 18.53 -18.42
C PHE A 120 -6.23 17.02 -18.72
N THR A 121 -5.42 16.23 -18.02
CA THR A 121 -5.40 14.76 -18.22
C THR A 121 -6.69 14.06 -17.82
N ILE A 122 -7.52 14.68 -16.97
CA ILE A 122 -8.84 14.15 -16.61
C ILE A 122 -9.90 14.68 -17.60
N ILE A 123 -9.91 15.99 -17.85
CA ILE A 123 -10.97 16.66 -18.62
C ILE A 123 -10.90 16.27 -20.10
N ILE A 124 -9.73 16.32 -20.74
CA ILE A 124 -9.62 16.07 -22.20
C ILE A 124 -10.09 14.65 -22.55
N PRO A 125 -9.60 13.57 -21.92
CA PRO A 125 -10.07 12.23 -22.23
C PRO A 125 -11.54 12.03 -21.91
N THR A 126 -12.05 12.66 -20.84
CA THR A 126 -13.47 12.60 -20.50
C THR A 126 -14.34 13.26 -21.57
N LEU A 127 -13.95 14.43 -22.08
CA LEU A 127 -14.67 15.11 -23.17
C LEU A 127 -14.63 14.30 -24.47
N VAL A 128 -13.48 13.71 -24.81
CA VAL A 128 -13.35 12.80 -25.96
C VAL A 128 -14.30 11.61 -25.78
N LEU A 129 -14.34 11.03 -24.58
CA LEU A 129 -15.23 9.90 -24.28
C LEU A 129 -16.71 10.27 -24.38
N ILE A 130 -17.11 11.46 -23.91
CA ILE A 130 -18.47 11.99 -24.06
C ILE A 130 -18.82 12.14 -25.54
N TYR A 131 -17.92 12.73 -26.33
CA TYR A 131 -18.13 12.96 -27.76
C TYR A 131 -18.31 11.65 -28.54
N TYR A 132 -17.49 10.64 -28.24
CA TYR A 132 -17.53 9.35 -28.93
C TYR A 132 -18.48 8.33 -28.31
N TYR A 133 -19.12 8.63 -27.18
CA TYR A 133 -20.05 7.71 -26.49
C TYR A 133 -21.12 7.10 -27.43
N PRO A 134 -21.76 7.85 -28.36
CA PRO A 134 -22.74 7.28 -29.28
C PRO A 134 -22.16 6.26 -30.25
N LEU A 135 -20.87 6.36 -30.59
CA LEU A 135 -20.18 5.49 -31.53
C LEU A 135 -19.61 4.22 -30.86
N LEU A 136 -19.67 4.13 -29.52
CA LEU A 136 -19.17 2.96 -28.81
C LEU A 136 -20.04 1.72 -29.10
N PRO A 137 -19.41 0.55 -29.28
CA PRO A 137 -20.12 -0.71 -29.46
C PRO A 137 -20.95 -1.05 -28.21
N ASP A 138 -21.94 -1.91 -28.37
CA ASP A 138 -22.81 -2.32 -27.25
C ASP A 138 -22.07 -3.16 -26.20
N LYS A 139 -20.95 -3.79 -26.57
CA LYS A 139 -20.05 -4.51 -25.67
C LYS A 139 -18.67 -3.85 -25.68
N ILE A 140 -18.17 -3.53 -24.48
CA ILE A 140 -16.89 -2.84 -24.28
C ILE A 140 -15.96 -3.75 -23.47
N PRO A 141 -14.69 -3.92 -23.86
CA PRO A 141 -13.74 -4.71 -23.10
C PRO A 141 -13.39 -3.98 -21.80
N VAL A 142 -13.41 -4.71 -20.68
CA VAL A 142 -13.14 -4.16 -19.33
C VAL A 142 -11.97 -4.84 -18.64
N HIS A 143 -11.43 -5.90 -19.22
CA HIS A 143 -10.25 -6.60 -18.74
C HIS A 143 -9.52 -7.26 -19.92
N TRP A 144 -8.20 -7.36 -19.80
CA TRP A 144 -7.33 -7.98 -20.78
C TRP A 144 -6.49 -9.06 -20.08
N ASN A 145 -6.31 -10.20 -20.75
CA ASN A 145 -5.45 -11.26 -20.27
C ASN A 145 -3.96 -10.92 -20.46
N PHE A 146 -3.07 -11.80 -19.97
CA PHE A 146 -1.62 -11.65 -20.11
C PHE A 146 -1.09 -11.65 -21.56
N VAL A 147 -1.91 -12.07 -22.52
CA VAL A 147 -1.60 -12.07 -23.96
C VAL A 147 -2.10 -10.77 -24.63
N GLY A 148 -2.73 -9.86 -23.88
CA GLY A 148 -3.27 -8.61 -24.40
C GLY A 148 -4.59 -8.77 -25.15
N GLN A 149 -5.29 -9.90 -24.98
CA GLN A 149 -6.62 -10.12 -25.55
C GLN A 149 -7.71 -9.80 -24.53
N PRO A 150 -8.82 -9.16 -24.93
CA PRO A 150 -9.95 -8.97 -24.05
C PRO A 150 -10.56 -10.31 -23.64
N ASP A 151 -10.57 -10.59 -22.34
CA ASP A 151 -11.17 -11.80 -21.75
C ASP A 151 -12.42 -11.48 -20.90
N ARG A 152 -12.72 -10.18 -20.67
CA ARG A 152 -13.94 -9.74 -20.01
C ARG A 152 -14.56 -8.52 -20.70
N TRP A 153 -15.87 -8.57 -20.84
CA TRP A 153 -16.68 -7.57 -21.55
C TRP A 153 -17.83 -7.09 -20.68
N ALA A 154 -18.26 -5.84 -20.87
CA ALA A 154 -19.42 -5.24 -20.21
C ALA A 154 -20.37 -4.61 -21.23
N ASP A 155 -21.66 -4.54 -20.89
CA ASP A 155 -22.63 -3.77 -21.66
C ASP A 155 -22.36 -2.27 -21.59
N LYS A 156 -22.52 -1.59 -22.72
CA LYS A 156 -22.44 -0.13 -22.81
C LYS A 156 -23.54 0.49 -21.96
N ASN A 157 -23.14 1.20 -20.93
CA ASN A 157 -23.99 2.08 -20.16
C ASN A 157 -23.15 3.21 -19.56
N ILE A 158 -23.82 4.23 -19.02
CA ILE A 158 -23.14 5.41 -18.46
C ILE A 158 -22.17 4.99 -17.35
N PHE A 159 -22.55 4.04 -16.50
CA PHE A 159 -21.69 3.59 -15.42
C PHE A 159 -20.45 2.87 -15.95
N SER A 160 -20.58 1.89 -16.83
CA SER A 160 -19.46 1.10 -17.36
C SER A 160 -18.45 1.94 -18.12
N VAL A 161 -18.92 2.99 -18.82
CA VAL A 161 -18.05 3.87 -19.61
C VAL A 161 -17.41 4.97 -18.76
N PHE A 162 -18.18 5.62 -17.87
CA PHE A 162 -17.69 6.80 -17.13
C PHE A 162 -17.15 6.47 -15.72
N PHE A 163 -17.16 5.21 -15.29
CA PHE A 163 -16.62 4.80 -14.00
C PHE A 163 -15.16 5.26 -13.78
N LEU A 164 -14.30 5.08 -14.79
CA LEU A 164 -12.89 5.49 -14.69
C LEU A 164 -12.73 7.01 -14.56
N PRO A 165 -13.33 7.86 -15.43
CA PRO A 165 -13.36 9.30 -15.23
C PRO A 165 -13.86 9.73 -13.85
N VAL A 166 -14.95 9.13 -13.36
CA VAL A 166 -15.51 9.45 -12.04
C VAL A 166 -14.51 9.11 -10.93
N ILE A 167 -13.84 7.96 -11.00
CA ILE A 167 -12.77 7.60 -10.05
C ILE A 167 -11.63 8.62 -10.10
N MET A 168 -11.23 9.06 -11.29
CA MET A 168 -10.14 10.05 -11.42
C MET A 168 -10.49 11.38 -10.74
N VAL A 169 -11.71 11.88 -10.95
CA VAL A 169 -12.21 13.09 -10.27
C VAL A 169 -12.27 12.88 -8.76
N TYR A 170 -12.79 11.73 -8.31
CA TYR A 170 -12.84 11.38 -6.89
C TYR A 170 -11.44 11.36 -6.25
N LEU A 171 -10.47 10.68 -6.87
CA LEU A 171 -9.10 10.58 -6.36
C LEU A 171 -8.42 11.95 -6.34
N GLN A 172 -8.63 12.78 -7.36
CA GLN A 172 -8.09 14.14 -7.39
C GLN A 172 -8.67 14.99 -6.25
N GLY A 173 -9.99 14.90 -6.01
CA GLY A 173 -10.63 15.55 -4.88
C GLY A 173 -10.10 15.06 -3.52
N LEU A 174 -9.91 13.74 -3.37
CA LEU A 174 -9.31 13.14 -2.18
C LEU A 174 -7.89 13.66 -1.93
N PHE A 175 -7.04 13.71 -2.96
CA PHE A 175 -5.69 14.25 -2.81
C PHE A 175 -5.67 15.73 -2.50
N TRP A 176 -6.59 16.50 -3.07
CA TRP A 176 -6.74 17.91 -2.72
C TRP A 176 -7.16 18.08 -1.26
N LEU A 177 -8.11 17.27 -0.76
CA LEU A 177 -8.50 17.24 0.65
C LEU A 177 -7.33 16.89 1.57
N ILE A 178 -6.50 15.90 1.19
CA ILE A 178 -5.30 15.54 1.95
C ILE A 178 -4.32 16.71 2.02
N LYS A 179 -4.02 17.36 0.88
CA LYS A 179 -3.14 18.54 0.83
C LYS A 179 -3.66 19.67 1.72
N TYR A 180 -4.97 19.90 1.69
CA TYR A 180 -5.61 20.87 2.58
C TYR A 180 -5.50 20.48 4.05
N GLY A 181 -5.73 19.21 4.39
CA GLY A 181 -5.55 18.68 5.74
C GLY A 181 -4.12 18.84 6.25
N MET A 182 -3.12 18.63 5.38
CA MET A 182 -1.70 18.82 5.73
C MET A 182 -1.38 20.25 6.15
N LEU A 183 -2.07 21.27 5.62
CA LEU A 183 -1.90 22.66 6.07
C LEU A 183 -2.31 22.84 7.54
N GLN A 184 -3.26 22.05 8.03
CA GLN A 184 -3.83 22.13 9.38
C GLN A 184 -3.06 21.27 10.42
N VAL A 185 -2.30 20.26 10.00
CA VAL A 185 -1.66 19.30 10.91
C VAL A 185 -0.48 19.93 11.64
N LYS A 186 -0.55 20.09 12.96
CA LYS A 186 0.60 20.51 13.78
C LYS A 186 1.71 19.45 13.69
N MET A 187 2.83 19.78 13.05
CA MET A 187 4.00 18.90 12.99
C MET A 187 4.95 19.27 14.13
N THR A 188 5.21 18.32 15.01
CA THR A 188 6.35 18.39 15.94
C THR A 188 7.63 18.29 15.12
N LEU A 189 8.58 19.22 15.29
CA LEU A 189 9.91 19.09 14.65
C LEU A 189 10.60 17.81 15.14
N PRO A 190 11.46 17.14 14.36
CA PRO A 190 12.35 16.13 14.94
C PRO A 190 13.30 16.73 15.97
#